data_AF-A0AAV9JJT7-F1
#
_entry.id   AF-A0AAV9JJT7-F1
#
_cell.length_a   1.000
_cell.length_b   1.000
_cell.length_c   1.000
_cell.angle_alpha   90.00
_cell.angle_beta   90.00
_cell.angle_gamma   90.00
#
_symmetry.space_group_name_H-M   'P 1'
#
loop_
_entity.id
_entity.type
_entity.pdbx_description
1 polymer ?
#
loop_
_entity_poly.entity_id
_entity_poly.type
_entity_poly.pdbx_seq_one_letter_code
_entity_poly.pdbx_strand_id
1 'polypeptide(L)'
;MFSGIMRVSTLVVFGIGTFIYAPAVYMDDEAPTWLVPAAILGSAIPFAAAVAWGPQVTSIRAFLPANARRSKDALLAFANNTPPNTLLRLQFIRWAPWLVTRDMHFSDFRRLPKSVIRLSNLENVAARKVPEGHVEVLNKRYGWAVRAMRRYFDRYWVNVVTTGRDRSRVPGAWERMWRQIPMIGDEVVATVVKEERRPVTMQNRAQLGQQALPSRSTRAVKK
;
A
#
# COMPACT_ATOMS: atom_id res chain seq x y z
N MET A 1 -2.28 16.75 13.66
CA MET A 1 -3.43 17.31 14.40
C MET A 1 -4.42 17.97 13.44
N PHE A 2 -4.01 18.95 12.62
CA PHE A 2 -4.86 19.63 11.63
C PHE A 2 -5.70 18.70 10.74
N SER A 3 -5.08 17.68 10.12
CA SER A 3 -5.81 16.76 9.25
C SER A 3 -6.86 15.90 9.97
N GLY A 4 -6.59 15.49 11.22
CA GLY A 4 -7.57 14.75 12.01
C GLY A 4 -8.81 15.60 12.29
N ILE A 5 -8.61 16.86 12.67
CA ILE A 5 -9.68 17.83 12.90
C ILE A 5 -10.49 18.04 11.62
N MET A 6 -9.82 18.30 10.49
CA MET A 6 -10.49 18.46 9.19
C MET A 6 -11.40 17.27 8.85
N ARG A 7 -10.93 16.03 9.06
CA ARG A 7 -11.73 14.82 8.80
C ARG A 7 -12.95 14.74 9.71
N VAL A 8 -12.79 15.02 11.00
CA VAL A 8 -13.91 15.07 11.95
C VAL A 8 -14.92 16.15 11.53
N SER A 9 -14.46 17.36 11.23
CA SER A 9 -15.32 18.45 10.80
C SER A 9 -16.11 18.09 9.54
N THR A 10 -15.46 17.50 8.52
CA THR A 10 -16.17 17.07 7.30
C THR A 10 -17.18 15.95 7.56
N LEU A 11 -16.89 15.05 8.51
CA LEU A 11 -17.82 14.00 8.90
C LEU A 11 -19.04 14.57 9.65
N VAL A 12 -18.82 15.57 10.51
CA VAL A 12 -19.90 16.28 11.21
C VAL A 12 -20.78 17.05 10.21
N VAL A 13 -20.18 17.79 9.28
CA VAL A 13 -20.92 18.50 8.22
C VAL A 13 -21.72 17.52 7.36
N PHE A 14 -21.12 16.39 6.98
CA PHE A 14 -21.82 15.32 6.26
C PHE A 14 -22.99 14.75 7.06
N GLY A 15 -22.77 14.49 8.36
CA GLY A 15 -23.79 13.95 9.26
C GLY A 15 -24.97 14.90 9.45
N ILE A 16 -24.70 16.18 9.75
CA ILE A 16 -25.74 17.21 9.90
C ILE A 16 -26.48 17.41 8.58
N GLY A 17 -25.77 17.54 7.46
CA GLY A 17 -26.37 17.74 6.15
C GLY A 17 -27.27 16.59 5.72
N THR A 18 -26.84 15.35 5.93
CA THR A 18 -27.54 14.16 5.46
C THR A 18 -28.64 13.69 6.41
N PHE A 19 -28.43 13.76 7.72
CA PHE A 19 -29.36 13.18 8.71
C PHE A 19 -30.24 14.21 9.41
N ILE A 20 -29.91 15.51 9.36
CA ILE A 20 -30.72 16.55 10.00
C ILE A 20 -31.33 17.45 8.93
N TYR A 21 -30.52 18.04 8.06
CA TYR A 21 -30.98 19.03 7.09
C TYR A 21 -31.78 18.40 5.95
N ALA A 22 -31.31 17.31 5.34
CA ALA A 22 -32.04 16.67 4.25
C ALA A 22 -33.43 16.14 4.66
N PRO A 23 -33.61 15.47 5.82
CA PRO A 23 -34.94 15.11 6.30
C PRO A 23 -35.81 16.31 6.66
N ALA A 24 -35.23 17.38 7.24
CA ALA A 24 -35.98 18.59 7.55
C ALA A 24 -36.56 19.26 6.30
N VAL A 25 -35.77 19.33 5.22
CA VAL A 25 -36.21 19.86 3.91
C VAL A 25 -37.22 18.93 3.24
N TYR A 26 -37.12 17.61 3.46
CA TYR A 26 -38.09 16.65 2.91
C TYR A 26 -39.45 16.71 3.62
N MET A 27 -39.48 17.08 4.90
CA MET A 27 -40.70 17.21 5.70
C MET A 27 -41.36 18.59 5.59
N ASP A 28 -40.76 19.51 4.84
CA ASP A 28 -41.29 20.85 4.59
C ASP A 28 -42.05 20.86 3.26
N ASP A 29 -43.35 21.14 3.31
CA ASP A 29 -44.24 21.13 2.15
C ASP A 29 -43.98 22.30 1.17
N GLU A 30 -43.32 23.37 1.64
CA GLU A 30 -42.98 24.53 0.80
C GLU A 30 -41.61 24.39 0.11
N ALA A 31 -40.81 23.40 0.53
CA ALA A 31 -39.45 23.25 0.05
C ALA A 31 -39.38 22.53 -1.31
N PRO A 32 -38.61 23.07 -2.27
CA PRO A 32 -38.36 22.38 -3.53
C PRO A 32 -37.68 21.01 -3.34
N THR A 33 -38.23 19.95 -3.93
CA THR A 33 -37.71 18.58 -3.79
C THR A 33 -36.26 18.40 -4.27
N TRP A 34 -35.77 19.28 -5.16
CA TRP A 34 -34.37 19.26 -5.63
C TRP A 34 -33.36 19.70 -4.57
N LEU A 35 -33.79 20.37 -3.50
CA LEU A 35 -32.92 20.75 -2.39
C LEU A 35 -32.44 19.54 -1.58
N VAL A 36 -33.23 18.47 -1.52
CA VAL A 36 -32.86 17.24 -0.81
C VAL A 36 -31.59 16.59 -1.41
N PRO A 37 -31.53 16.27 -2.72
CA PRO A 37 -30.29 15.76 -3.30
C PRO A 37 -29.16 16.80 -3.28
N ALA A 38 -29.46 18.09 -3.39
CA ALA A 38 -28.45 19.15 -3.29
C ALA A 38 -27.80 19.21 -1.90
N ALA A 39 -28.58 19.07 -0.83
CA ALA A 39 -28.12 18.99 0.55
C ALA A 39 -27.22 17.77 0.80
N ILE A 40 -27.63 16.61 0.29
CA ILE A 40 -26.86 15.37 0.42
C ILE A 40 -25.53 15.49 -0.35
N LEU A 41 -25.57 15.95 -1.60
CA LEU A 41 -24.36 16.10 -2.41
C LEU A 41 -23.43 17.19 -1.85
N GLY A 42 -24.00 18.34 -1.47
CA GLY A 42 -23.24 19.46 -0.91
C GLY A 42 -22.52 19.10 0.38
N SER A 43 -23.15 18.28 1.23
CA SER A 43 -22.53 17.79 2.48
C SER A 43 -21.59 16.59 2.25
N ALA A 44 -21.80 15.79 1.21
CA ALA A 44 -20.93 14.66 0.85
C ALA A 44 -19.62 15.08 0.18
N ILE A 45 -19.60 16.17 -0.60
CA ILE A 45 -18.39 16.64 -1.32
C ILE A 45 -17.20 16.89 -0.39
N PRO A 46 -17.33 17.65 0.72
CA PRO A 46 -16.22 17.88 1.64
C PRO A 46 -15.68 16.58 2.26
N PHE A 47 -16.58 15.65 2.60
CA PHE A 47 -16.20 14.34 3.14
C PHE A 47 -15.50 13.47 2.10
N ALA A 48 -16.05 13.38 0.89
CA ALA A 48 -15.44 12.65 -0.22
C ALA A 48 -14.06 13.19 -0.56
N ALA A 49 -13.91 14.53 -0.59
CA ALA A 49 -12.63 15.18 -0.75
C ALA A 49 -11.66 14.76 0.36
N ALA A 50 -12.06 14.85 1.64
CA ALA A 50 -11.23 14.47 2.79
C ALA A 50 -10.78 12.99 2.76
N VAL A 51 -11.65 12.09 2.32
CA VAL A 51 -11.34 10.66 2.14
C VAL A 51 -10.40 10.45 0.96
N ALA A 52 -10.53 11.20 -0.14
CA ALA A 52 -9.66 11.06 -1.31
C ALA A 52 -8.17 11.32 -0.99
N TRP A 53 -7.84 12.07 0.06
CA TRP A 53 -6.45 12.31 0.51
C TRP A 53 -5.73 11.06 1.04
N GLY A 54 -6.39 9.90 1.10
CA GLY A 54 -5.76 8.65 1.53
C GLY A 54 -5.46 8.59 3.03
N PRO A 55 -5.04 7.45 3.56
CA PRO A 55 -4.52 7.33 4.92
C PRO A 55 -3.29 8.22 5.14
N GLN A 56 -3.32 9.08 6.15
CA GLN A 56 -2.20 9.97 6.47
C GLN A 56 -1.42 9.46 7.68
N VAL A 57 -0.10 9.34 7.52
CA VAL A 57 0.80 8.87 8.56
C VAL A 57 1.11 10.00 9.54
N THR A 58 0.87 9.74 10.82
CA THR A 58 1.09 10.68 11.92
C THR A 58 2.43 10.45 12.63
N SER A 59 2.84 9.19 12.76
CA SER A 59 4.10 8.80 13.41
C SER A 59 4.65 7.54 12.77
N ILE A 60 5.97 7.49 12.60
CA ILE A 60 6.73 6.32 12.17
C ILE A 60 7.75 6.05 13.26
N ARG A 61 7.78 4.82 13.77
CA ARG A 61 8.76 4.38 14.79
C ARG A 61 9.49 3.15 14.27
N ALA A 62 10.81 3.22 14.21
CA ALA A 62 11.64 2.08 13.86
C ALA A 62 12.04 1.30 15.12
N PHE A 63 11.96 -0.03 15.05
CA PHE A 63 12.53 -0.89 16.08
C PHE A 63 14.04 -0.99 15.87
N LEU A 64 14.78 -0.36 16.77
CA LEU A 64 16.24 -0.30 16.69
C LEU A 64 16.88 -1.46 17.42
N PRO A 65 17.92 -2.10 16.85
CA PRO A 65 18.74 -3.07 17.57
C PRO A 65 19.56 -2.39 18.69
N ALA A 66 20.02 -3.17 19.67
CA ALA A 66 20.69 -2.63 20.87
C ALA A 66 21.94 -1.80 20.56
N ASN A 67 22.69 -2.16 19.50
CA ASN A 67 23.85 -1.42 19.02
C ASN A 67 23.49 -0.02 18.47
N ALA A 68 22.40 0.11 17.72
CA ALA A 68 21.94 1.37 17.14
C ALA A 68 21.33 2.34 18.18
N ARG A 69 21.05 1.87 19.40
CA ARG A 69 20.51 2.70 20.50
C ARG A 69 21.61 3.40 21.32
N ARG A 70 22.88 3.02 21.16
CA ARG A 70 23.98 3.46 22.03
C ARG A 70 24.40 4.91 21.78
N SER A 71 24.42 5.36 20.53
CA SER A 71 24.86 6.71 20.16
C SER A 71 24.07 7.23 18.96
N LYS A 72 24.11 8.56 18.77
CA LYS A 72 23.52 9.21 17.59
C LYS A 72 24.20 8.74 16.31
N ASP A 73 25.52 8.57 16.33
CA ASP A 73 26.29 8.11 15.17
C ASP A 73 25.97 6.66 14.80
N ALA A 74 25.81 5.78 15.81
CA ALA A 74 25.38 4.40 15.58
C ALA A 74 23.97 4.34 14.97
N LEU A 75 23.07 5.24 15.38
CA LEU A 75 21.75 5.36 14.79
C LEU A 75 21.80 5.86 13.34
N LEU A 76 22.66 6.85 13.05
CA LEU A 76 22.86 7.34 11.68
C LEU A 76 23.49 6.28 10.77
N ALA A 77 24.43 5.49 11.29
CA ALA A 77 25.02 4.37 10.58
C ALA A 77 23.97 3.29 10.26
N PHE A 78 23.11 2.96 11.21
CA PHE A 78 21.96 2.08 10.99
C PHE A 78 20.96 2.67 9.99
N ALA A 79 20.67 3.97 10.09
CA ALA A 79 19.76 4.66 9.20
C ALA A 79 20.30 4.75 7.75
N ASN A 80 21.62 4.73 7.56
CA ASN A 80 22.25 4.66 6.23
C ASN A 80 22.17 3.28 5.59
N ASN A 81 22.17 2.22 6.40
CA ASN A 81 22.15 0.82 5.96
C ASN A 81 21.11 0.05 6.78
N THR A 82 19.84 0.32 6.50
CA THR A 82 18.72 -0.28 7.25
C THR A 82 18.47 -1.70 6.74
N PRO A 83 18.55 -2.73 7.61
CA PRO A 83 18.22 -4.08 7.23
C PRO A 83 16.77 -4.21 6.74
N PRO A 84 16.49 -5.04 5.72
CA PRO A 84 15.12 -5.21 5.18
C PRO A 84 14.13 -5.75 6.22
N ASN A 85 14.61 -6.56 7.17
CA ASN A 85 13.79 -7.14 8.25
C ASN A 85 13.48 -6.13 9.39
N THR A 86 13.94 -4.89 9.31
CA THR A 86 13.66 -3.87 10.34
C THR A 86 12.16 -3.64 10.49
N LEU A 87 11.62 -3.82 11.69
CA LEU A 87 10.22 -3.54 11.97
C LEU A 87 9.99 -2.03 12.09
N LEU A 88 8.99 -1.55 11.35
CA LEU A 88 8.47 -0.19 11.42
C LEU A 88 7.04 -0.22 11.93
N ARG A 89 6.78 0.55 12.99
CA ARG A 89 5.45 0.82 13.51
C ARG A 89 4.92 2.12 12.92
N LEU A 90 3.93 2.01 12.05
CA LEU A 90 3.24 3.16 11.46
C LEU A 90 1.97 3.45 12.23
N GLN A 91 1.80 4.71 12.59
CA GLN A 91 0.54 5.24 13.10
C GLN A 91 -0.06 6.15 12.05
N PHE A 92 -1.31 5.91 11.69
CA PHE A 92 -1.98 6.66 10.64
C PHE A 92 -3.47 6.84 10.95
N ILE A 93 -4.04 7.85 10.31
CA ILE A 93 -5.48 8.16 10.35
C ILE A 93 -6.05 7.88 8.96
N ARG A 94 -7.16 7.16 8.88
CA ARG A 94 -7.88 6.86 7.63
C ARG A 94 -9.07 7.81 7.49
N TRP A 95 -10.17 7.37 6.90
CA TRP A 95 -11.40 8.16 6.80
C TRP A 95 -11.99 8.47 8.18
N ALA A 96 -11.90 7.52 9.11
CA ALA A 96 -12.31 7.71 10.49
C ALA A 96 -11.16 8.33 11.32
N PRO A 97 -11.48 9.12 12.36
CA PRO A 97 -10.49 9.84 13.17
C PRO A 97 -9.67 8.93 14.12
N TRP A 98 -9.94 7.63 14.13
CA TRP A 98 -9.25 6.67 14.96
C TRP A 98 -7.78 6.49 14.52
N LEU A 99 -6.89 6.49 15.50
CA LEU A 99 -5.49 6.18 15.30
C LEU A 99 -5.32 4.67 15.10
N VAL A 100 -4.94 4.28 13.89
CA VAL A 100 -4.61 2.88 13.59
C VAL A 100 -3.11 2.73 13.64
N THR A 101 -2.65 1.69 14.34
CA THR A 101 -1.22 1.32 14.41
C THR A 101 -1.01 0.01 13.65
N ARG A 102 0.05 -0.07 12.84
CA ARG A 102 0.40 -1.27 12.07
C ARG A 102 1.92 -1.47 12.08
N ASP A 103 2.34 -2.68 12.41
CA ASP A 103 3.74 -3.09 12.40
C ASP A 103 4.03 -3.80 11.07
N MET A 104 5.07 -3.36 10.36
CA MET A 104 5.42 -3.80 9.00
C MET A 104 6.93 -3.83 8.85
N HIS A 105 7.47 -4.71 8.01
CA HIS A 105 8.90 -4.73 7.76
C HIS A 105 9.32 -3.63 6.79
N PHE A 106 10.56 -3.17 6.90
CA PHE A 106 11.11 -2.15 6.02
C PHE A 106 11.09 -2.58 4.54
N SER A 107 11.30 -3.88 4.27
CA SER A 107 11.20 -4.48 2.95
C SER A 107 9.81 -4.41 2.31
N ASP A 108 8.76 -4.21 3.11
CA ASP A 108 7.39 -4.24 2.62
C ASP A 108 6.98 -2.90 2.00
N PHE A 109 7.81 -1.87 2.11
CA PHE A 109 7.51 -0.54 1.62
C PHE A 109 8.04 -0.30 0.20
N ARG A 110 7.23 0.41 -0.59
CA ARG A 110 7.64 0.98 -1.88
C ARG A 110 7.27 2.44 -1.97
N ARG A 111 8.15 3.23 -2.59
CA ARG A 111 7.88 4.63 -2.91
C ARG A 111 7.04 4.72 -4.18
N LEU A 112 6.02 5.56 -4.14
CA LEU A 112 5.19 5.88 -5.30
C LEU A 112 5.69 7.20 -5.92
N PRO A 113 5.78 7.32 -7.25
CA PRO A 113 6.10 8.58 -7.89
C PRO A 113 4.99 9.59 -7.60
N LYS A 114 5.40 10.86 -7.52
CA LYS A 114 4.51 12.00 -7.38
C LYS A 114 3.51 11.98 -8.54
N SER A 115 2.24 11.96 -8.24
CA SER A 115 1.16 11.98 -9.23
C SER A 115 0.26 13.16 -8.93
N VAL A 116 -0.24 13.82 -9.98
CA VAL A 116 -1.19 14.94 -9.86
C VAL A 116 -2.51 14.47 -9.25
N ILE A 117 -2.89 13.22 -9.52
CA ILE A 117 -4.16 12.63 -9.09
C ILE A 117 -3.98 11.82 -7.79
N ARG A 118 -2.82 11.17 -7.61
CA ARG A 118 -2.54 10.32 -6.45
C ARG A 118 -1.65 11.05 -5.44
N LEU A 119 -2.28 11.46 -4.35
CA LEU A 119 -1.66 12.12 -3.19
C LEU A 119 -1.09 11.10 -2.18
N SER A 120 -0.58 9.95 -2.62
CA SER A 120 0.04 8.93 -1.73
C SER A 120 1.46 8.64 -2.18
N ASN A 121 2.39 8.60 -1.23
CA ASN A 121 3.83 8.53 -1.51
C ASN A 121 4.45 7.18 -1.13
N LEU A 122 3.74 6.37 -0.32
CA LEU A 122 4.22 5.10 0.21
C LEU A 122 3.16 4.02 -0.02
N GLU A 123 3.57 2.84 -0.47
CA GLU A 123 2.70 1.67 -0.66
C GLU A 123 3.25 0.48 0.14
N ASN A 124 2.35 -0.28 0.78
CA ASN A 124 2.67 -1.56 1.41
C ASN A 124 2.47 -2.70 0.40
N VAL A 125 3.56 -3.36 0.02
CA VAL A 125 3.61 -4.49 -0.91
C VAL A 125 3.22 -5.80 -0.25
N ALA A 126 3.54 -5.98 1.03
CA ALA A 126 3.19 -7.21 1.76
C ALA A 126 1.67 -7.38 1.90
N ALA A 127 0.92 -6.28 2.01
CA ALA A 127 -0.55 -6.32 1.98
C ALA A 127 -1.12 -6.82 0.65
N ARG A 128 -0.32 -6.84 -0.43
CA ARG A 128 -0.70 -7.41 -1.72
C ARG A 128 -0.54 -8.93 -1.78
N LYS A 129 0.27 -9.54 -0.91
CA LYS A 129 0.54 -10.99 -0.86
C LYS A 129 -0.53 -11.80 -0.10
N VAL A 130 -1.73 -11.26 0.09
CA VAL A 130 -2.84 -11.98 0.72
C VAL A 130 -3.22 -13.19 -0.15
N PRO A 131 -3.35 -14.41 0.43
CA PRO A 131 -3.65 -15.63 -0.33
C PRO A 131 -4.91 -15.47 -1.19
N GLU A 132 -4.80 -15.83 -2.46
CA GLU A 132 -5.81 -15.61 -3.51
C GLU A 132 -7.19 -16.19 -3.18
N GLY A 133 -7.26 -17.25 -2.37
CA GLY A 133 -8.49 -18.01 -2.11
C GLY A 133 -9.63 -17.27 -1.39
N HIS A 134 -9.36 -16.28 -0.52
CA HIS A 134 -10.43 -15.52 0.17
C HIS A 134 -10.96 -14.34 -0.66
N VAL A 135 -10.25 -13.95 -1.71
CA VAL A 135 -10.49 -12.71 -2.46
C VAL A 135 -11.33 -12.97 -3.71
N GLU A 136 -11.28 -14.19 -4.22
CA GLU A 136 -11.80 -14.57 -5.52
C GLU A 136 -13.32 -14.37 -5.64
N VAL A 137 -14.06 -14.71 -4.58
CA VAL A 137 -15.53 -14.61 -4.55
C VAL A 137 -16.01 -13.15 -4.61
N LEU A 138 -15.39 -12.24 -3.83
CA LEU A 138 -15.73 -10.81 -3.87
C LEU A 138 -15.26 -10.13 -5.15
N ASN A 139 -14.13 -10.57 -5.71
CA ASN A 139 -13.53 -9.98 -6.91
C ASN A 139 -14.37 -10.26 -8.17
N LYS A 140 -15.11 -11.38 -8.21
CA LYS A 140 -15.94 -11.78 -9.35
C LYS A 140 -17.12 -10.84 -9.63
N ARG A 141 -17.68 -10.21 -8.59
CA ARG A 141 -18.83 -9.28 -8.70
C ARG A 141 -18.47 -7.82 -8.48
N TYR A 142 -17.52 -7.53 -7.59
CA TYR A 142 -17.14 -6.16 -7.20
C TYR A 142 -15.65 -5.88 -7.42
N GLY A 143 -15.00 -6.57 -8.37
CA GLY A 143 -13.54 -6.53 -8.49
C GLY A 143 -12.95 -5.15 -8.73
N TRP A 144 -13.68 -4.21 -9.36
CA TRP A 144 -13.23 -2.81 -9.45
C TRP A 144 -13.23 -2.11 -8.08
N ALA A 145 -14.30 -2.28 -7.29
CA ALA A 145 -14.46 -1.67 -5.97
C ALA A 145 -13.50 -2.27 -4.96
N VAL A 146 -13.32 -3.60 -4.98
CA VAL A 146 -12.34 -4.31 -4.14
C VAL A 146 -10.91 -3.86 -4.46
N ARG A 147 -10.57 -3.71 -5.76
CA ARG A 147 -9.27 -3.16 -6.18
C ARG A 147 -9.11 -1.70 -5.74
N ALA A 148 -10.14 -0.88 -5.85
CA ALA A 148 -10.12 0.50 -5.39
C ALA A 148 -9.91 0.59 -3.86
N MET A 149 -10.65 -0.20 -3.09
CA MET A 149 -10.50 -0.27 -1.63
C MET A 149 -9.11 -0.75 -1.23
N ARG A 150 -8.57 -1.82 -1.83
CA ARG A 150 -7.19 -2.26 -1.53
C ARG A 150 -6.17 -1.17 -1.80
N ARG A 151 -6.26 -0.52 -2.96
CA ARG A 151 -5.40 0.64 -3.27
C ARG A 151 -5.53 1.74 -2.24
N TYR A 152 -6.72 1.99 -1.71
CA TYR A 152 -6.92 2.97 -0.65
C TYR A 152 -6.30 2.53 0.69
N PHE A 153 -6.45 1.25 1.08
CA PHE A 153 -6.01 0.74 2.38
C PHE A 153 -4.51 0.49 2.48
N ASP A 154 -3.85 0.18 1.36
CA ASP A 154 -2.44 -0.20 1.29
C ASP A 154 -1.51 0.96 0.93
N ARG A 155 -2.09 2.12 0.61
CA ARG A 155 -1.33 3.34 0.29
C ARG A 155 -1.40 4.32 1.43
N TYR A 156 -0.29 4.98 1.66
CA TYR A 156 -0.09 5.90 2.75
C TYR A 156 0.51 7.20 2.22
N TRP A 157 0.02 8.32 2.75
CA TRP A 157 0.68 9.59 2.58
C TRP A 157 1.61 9.83 3.76
N VAL A 158 2.90 9.98 3.44
CA VAL A 158 3.95 10.33 4.39
C VAL A 158 4.47 11.71 4.02
N ASN A 159 4.53 12.60 5.01
CA ASN A 159 5.23 13.87 4.86
C ASN A 159 6.74 13.62 4.99
N VAL A 160 7.43 13.62 3.86
CA VAL A 160 8.89 13.43 3.78
C VAL A 160 9.62 14.78 3.73
N VAL A 161 8.88 15.89 3.59
CA VAL A 161 9.47 17.20 3.33
C VAL A 161 10.18 17.70 4.58
N THR A 162 11.43 18.11 4.38
CA THR A 162 12.42 18.80 5.21
C THR A 162 11.88 20.04 5.94
N THR A 163 10.78 19.90 6.69
CA THR A 163 10.00 21.02 7.19
C THR A 163 10.07 21.08 8.71
N GLY A 164 11.24 21.40 9.27
CA GLY A 164 11.44 21.90 10.66
C GLY A 164 10.77 21.16 11.84
N ARG A 165 10.12 20.01 11.61
CA ARG A 165 9.25 19.27 12.53
C ARG A 165 9.63 17.79 12.53
N ASP A 166 10.90 17.50 12.28
CA ASP A 166 11.44 16.18 12.58
C ASP A 166 11.50 16.03 14.11
N ARG A 167 10.53 15.28 14.66
CA ARG A 167 10.46 14.97 16.09
C ARG A 167 11.27 13.72 16.45
N SER A 168 12.09 13.21 15.54
CA SER A 168 12.95 12.07 15.82
C SER A 168 14.08 12.45 16.79
N ARG A 169 14.59 11.44 17.50
CA ARG A 169 15.75 11.62 18.41
C ARG A 169 17.03 12.03 17.66
N VAL A 170 17.09 11.77 16.36
CA VAL A 170 18.23 12.08 15.49
C VAL A 170 17.70 12.62 14.17
N PRO A 171 17.80 13.95 13.96
CA PRO A 171 17.33 14.59 12.74
C PRO A 171 17.90 13.92 11.49
N GLY A 172 17.04 13.66 10.51
CA GLY A 172 17.43 13.09 9.21
C GLY A 172 17.64 11.57 9.19
N ALA A 173 17.44 10.87 10.32
CA ALA A 173 17.46 9.39 10.33
C ALA A 173 16.39 8.82 9.38
N TRP A 174 15.17 9.34 9.44
CA TRP A 174 14.10 8.89 8.53
C TRP A 174 14.39 9.22 7.06
N GLU A 175 15.03 10.36 6.78
CA GLU A 175 15.38 10.74 5.41
C GLU A 175 16.37 9.76 4.78
N ARG A 176 17.38 9.33 5.55
CA ARG A 176 18.37 8.32 5.12
C ARG A 176 17.71 6.97 4.86
N MET A 177 16.79 6.55 5.74
CA MET A 177 15.98 5.35 5.55
C MET A 177 15.09 5.47 4.31
N TRP A 178 14.39 6.60 4.14
CA TRP A 178 13.48 6.84 3.02
C TRP A 178 14.16 6.70 1.65
N ARG A 179 15.41 7.17 1.53
CA ARG A 179 16.18 7.09 0.29
C ARG A 179 16.47 5.65 -0.15
N GLN A 180 16.54 4.70 0.79
CA GLN A 180 16.80 3.28 0.51
C GLN A 180 15.55 2.52 0.04
N ILE A 181 14.34 3.04 0.25
CA ILE A 181 13.11 2.37 -0.16
C ILE A 181 13.04 2.38 -1.70
N PRO A 182 12.84 1.26 -2.41
CA PRO A 182 12.79 1.25 -3.87
C PRO A 182 11.59 2.06 -4.39
N MET A 183 11.75 2.76 -5.53
CA MET A 183 10.61 3.35 -6.24
C MET A 183 9.90 2.27 -7.05
N ILE A 184 8.57 2.37 -7.14
CA ILE A 184 7.77 1.51 -8.00
C ILE A 184 8.24 1.71 -9.47
N GLY A 185 8.74 0.64 -10.08
CA GLY A 185 9.35 0.66 -11.42
C GLY A 185 10.83 0.23 -11.44
N ASP A 186 11.60 0.55 -10.40
CA ASP A 186 13.05 0.24 -10.38
C ASP A 186 13.33 -1.26 -10.18
N GLU A 187 12.44 -1.98 -9.51
CA GLU A 187 12.56 -3.44 -9.28
C GLU A 187 12.30 -4.28 -10.54
N VAL A 188 11.53 -3.76 -11.52
CA VAL A 188 11.35 -4.47 -12.80
C VAL A 188 12.70 -4.57 -13.50
N VAL A 189 13.49 -3.50 -13.47
CA VAL A 189 14.84 -3.48 -14.05
C VAL A 189 15.77 -4.46 -13.31
N ALA A 190 15.76 -4.48 -11.97
CA ALA A 190 16.62 -5.37 -11.19
C ALA A 190 16.25 -6.87 -11.33
N THR A 191 14.95 -7.18 -11.43
CA THR A 191 14.47 -8.56 -11.59
C THR A 191 14.72 -9.06 -13.01
N VAL A 192 14.46 -8.23 -14.04
CA VAL A 192 14.78 -8.54 -15.45
C VAL A 192 16.29 -8.77 -15.63
N VAL A 193 17.14 -7.90 -15.06
CA VAL A 193 18.60 -8.07 -15.12
C VAL A 193 19.07 -9.33 -14.38
N LYS A 194 18.41 -9.73 -13.29
CA LYS A 194 18.73 -10.97 -12.57
C LYS A 194 18.27 -12.22 -13.30
N GLU A 195 17.20 -12.12 -14.08
CA GLU A 195 16.66 -13.22 -14.89
C GLU A 195 17.47 -13.43 -16.17
N GLU A 196 17.91 -12.36 -16.82
CA GLU A 196 18.81 -12.37 -17.98
C GLU A 196 20.22 -12.90 -17.64
N ARG A 197 20.67 -12.70 -16.40
CA ARG A 197 21.98 -13.20 -15.91
C ARG A 197 21.97 -14.66 -15.46
N ARG A 198 20.83 -15.37 -15.49
CA ARG A 198 20.84 -16.81 -15.22
C ARG A 198 21.42 -17.51 -16.46
N PRO A 199 22.53 -18.26 -16.35
CA PRO A 199 23.02 -19.03 -17.47
C PRO A 199 21.92 -20.00 -17.91
N VAL A 200 21.56 -19.93 -19.18
CA VAL A 200 20.57 -20.83 -19.78
C VAL A 200 21.14 -22.25 -19.68
N THR A 201 20.70 -23.00 -18.68
CA THR A 201 21.07 -24.41 -18.51
C THR A 201 20.50 -25.17 -19.71
N MET A 202 21.34 -25.46 -20.71
CA MET A 202 20.96 -26.24 -21.89
C MET A 202 20.72 -27.71 -21.48
N GLN A 203 19.52 -28.03 -20.99
CA GLN A 203 19.15 -29.39 -20.57
C GLN A 203 18.83 -30.35 -21.75
N ASN A 204 18.85 -29.89 -23.01
CA ASN A 204 18.33 -30.68 -24.14
C ASN A 204 19.38 -31.36 -25.06
N ARG A 205 20.65 -31.51 -24.64
CA ARG A 205 21.65 -32.20 -25.48
C ARG A 205 21.78 -33.71 -25.23
N ALA A 206 21.25 -34.23 -24.12
CA ALA A 206 21.43 -35.63 -23.74
C ALA A 206 20.42 -36.62 -24.37
N GLN A 207 19.31 -36.14 -24.94
CA GLN A 207 18.22 -37.01 -25.38
C GLN A 207 18.30 -37.47 -26.85
N LEU A 208 19.17 -36.89 -27.67
CA LEU A 208 19.29 -37.23 -29.10
C LEU A 208 20.17 -38.45 -29.40
N GLY A 209 20.80 -39.07 -28.39
CA GLY A 209 21.75 -40.18 -28.59
C GLY A 209 21.19 -41.60 -28.44
N GLN A 210 19.92 -41.78 -28.04
CA GLN A 210 19.41 -43.11 -27.62
C GLN A 210 18.37 -43.74 -28.57
N GLN A 211 17.99 -43.10 -29.67
CA GLN A 211 17.09 -43.68 -30.66
C GLN A 211 17.84 -44.18 -31.90
N ALA A 212 18.63 -45.25 -31.75
CA ALA A 212 19.07 -46.05 -32.88
C ALA A 212 19.30 -47.49 -32.42
N LEU A 213 18.32 -48.37 -32.70
CA LEU A 213 18.44 -49.76 -33.18
C LEU A 213 17.11 -50.52 -32.96
N PRO A 214 16.39 -50.96 -34.01
CA PRO A 214 15.21 -51.81 -33.86
C PRO A 214 15.60 -53.29 -33.66
N SER A 215 15.12 -53.90 -32.58
CA SER A 215 15.28 -55.33 -32.30
C SER A 215 14.19 -56.18 -32.96
N ARG A 216 14.60 -57.39 -33.30
CA ARG A 216 14.06 -58.31 -34.30
C ARG A 216 12.92 -59.17 -33.71
N SER A 217 11.93 -59.42 -34.55
CA SER A 217 10.82 -60.39 -34.42
C SER A 217 11.22 -61.76 -33.87
N THR A 218 10.43 -62.29 -32.92
CA THR A 218 10.25 -63.74 -32.75
C THR A 218 8.81 -64.08 -32.35
N ARG A 219 8.16 -64.86 -33.24
CA ARG A 219 6.87 -65.55 -33.07
C ARG A 219 6.87 -66.48 -31.85
N ALA A 220 5.74 -66.55 -31.14
CA ALA A 220 5.43 -67.67 -30.26
C ALA A 220 4.23 -68.47 -30.82
N VAL A 221 4.42 -69.79 -30.88
CA VAL A 221 3.49 -70.81 -31.38
C VAL A 221 2.84 -71.53 -30.20
N LYS A 222 1.57 -71.87 -30.37
CA LYS A 222 0.69 -72.73 -29.54
C LYS A 222 1.37 -73.89 -28.81
N LYS A 223 0.96 -74.13 -27.56
CA LYS A 223 0.00 -75.21 -27.20
C LYS A 223 -0.62 -74.94 -25.84
#